data_AF-A0A2H5WFW8-F1
#
_entry.id   AF-A0A2H5WFW8-F1
#
_cell.length_a   1.000
_cell.length_b   1.000
_cell.length_c   1.000
_cell.angle_alpha   90.00
_cell.angle_beta   90.00
_cell.angle_gamma   90.00
#
_symmetry.space_group_name_H-M   'P 1'
#
loop_
_entity.id
_entity.type
_entity.pdbx_description
1 polymer ?
#
loop_
_entity_poly.entity_id
_entity_poly.type
_entity_poly.pdbx_seq_one_letter_code
_entity_poly.pdbx_strand_id
1 'polypeptide(L)'
;MVHISEIDRNYVRDVHDHLRENDVVQAKVIAIKEDGKIDLSIKALQDPAPPRPRRGVDPDFEARLKKFMRQSEERQVDLRRAVEHKRK
;
A
#
# COMPACT_ATOMS: atom_id res chain seq x y z
N MET A 1 7.69 -0.20 -24.41
CA MET A 1 6.78 -1.27 -23.97
C MET A 1 5.93 -0.74 -22.83
N VAL A 2 4.62 -0.98 -22.84
CA VAL A 2 3.71 -0.62 -21.75
C VAL A 2 3.51 -1.86 -20.89
N HIS A 3 3.69 -1.74 -19.57
CA HIS A 3 3.38 -2.83 -18.64
C HIS A 3 1.87 -2.86 -18.35
N ILE A 4 1.27 -4.01 -18.06
CA ILE A 4 -0.19 -4.10 -17.79
C ILE A 4 -0.62 -3.18 -16.65
N SER A 5 0.24 -3.00 -15.65
CA SER A 5 0.02 -2.08 -14.53
C SER A 5 0.07 -0.60 -14.92
N GLU A 6 0.51 -0.27 -16.13
CA GLU A 6 0.64 1.08 -16.67
C GLU A 6 -0.49 1.47 -17.63
N ILE A 7 -1.49 0.58 -17.82
CA ILE A 7 -2.68 0.84 -18.65
C ILE A 7 -3.71 1.68 -17.89
N ASP A 8 -4.11 1.24 -16.70
CA ASP A 8 -5.10 1.93 -15.86
C ASP A 8 -4.67 1.92 -14.38
N ARG A 9 -5.32 2.73 -13.55
CA ARG A 9 -5.11 2.77 -12.09
C ARG A 9 -5.95 1.74 -11.35
N ASN A 10 -7.06 1.32 -11.97
CA ASN A 10 -7.91 0.27 -11.46
C ASN A 10 -7.32 -1.10 -11.77
N TYR A 11 -7.83 -2.13 -11.10
CA TYR A 11 -7.43 -3.51 -11.37
C TYR A 11 -7.86 -3.90 -12.79
N VAL A 12 -6.89 -4.09 -13.68
CA VAL A 12 -7.12 -4.55 -15.06
C VAL A 12 -7.17 -6.07 -15.07
N ARG A 13 -8.36 -6.62 -15.30
CA ARG A 13 -8.56 -8.07 -15.45
C ARG A 13 -8.26 -8.54 -16.87
N ASP A 14 -8.66 -7.75 -17.86
CA ASP A 14 -8.42 -8.02 -19.28
C ASP A 14 -7.94 -6.73 -19.96
N VAL A 15 -6.95 -6.85 -20.85
CA VAL A 15 -6.42 -5.74 -21.63
C VAL A 15 -7.34 -5.36 -22.79
N HIS A 16 -8.14 -6.30 -23.30
CA HIS A 16 -9.04 -6.08 -24.44
C HIS A 16 -10.19 -5.12 -24.11
N ASP A 17 -10.55 -5.01 -22.83
CA ASP A 17 -11.58 -4.09 -22.35
C ASP A 17 -11.12 -2.61 -22.44
N HIS A 18 -9.81 -2.39 -22.43
CA HIS A 18 -9.21 -1.06 -22.41
C HIS A 18 -8.51 -0.68 -23.72
N LEU A 19 -8.01 -1.67 -24.47
CA LEU A 19 -7.21 -1.46 -25.67
C LEU A 19 -7.63 -2.44 -26.77
N ARG A 20 -7.67 -1.94 -28.00
CA ARG A 20 -7.92 -2.76 -29.19
C ARG A 20 -6.67 -2.85 -30.04
N GLU A 21 -6.54 -3.94 -30.79
CA GLU A 21 -5.48 -4.07 -31.77
C GLU A 21 -5.59 -2.95 -32.82
N ASN A 22 -4.45 -2.32 -33.14
CA ASN A 22 -4.33 -1.15 -34.04
C ASN A 22 -4.89 0.18 -33.52
N ASP A 23 -5.19 0.29 -32.22
CA ASP A 23 -5.60 1.58 -31.64
C ASP A 23 -4.40 2.54 -31.53
N VAL A 24 -4.63 3.83 -31.83
CA VAL A 24 -3.61 4.87 -31.71
C VAL A 24 -3.76 5.52 -30.34
N VAL A 25 -2.84 5.20 -29.43
CA VAL A 25 -2.87 5.69 -28.06
C VAL A 25 -1.82 6.77 -27.80
N GLN A 26 -2.18 7.74 -26.96
CA GLN A 26 -1.20 8.63 -26.36
C GLN A 26 -0.66 7.98 -25.09
N ALA A 27 0.66 8.01 -24.91
CA ALA A 27 1.32 7.50 -23.72
C ALA A 27 2.47 8.42 -23.30
N LYS A 28 2.76 8.45 -22.01
CA LYS A 28 3.88 9.19 -21.45
C LYS A 28 5.10 8.29 -21.31
N VAL A 29 6.28 8.81 -21.63
CA VAL A 29 7.56 8.14 -21.36
C VAL A 29 7.85 8.21 -19.87
N ILE A 30 8.06 7.05 -19.23
CA ILE A 30 8.37 6.95 -17.79
C ILE A 30 9.85 6.68 -17.54
N ALA A 31 10.47 5.82 -18.36
CA ALA A 31 11.87 5.50 -18.22
C ALA A 31 12.47 5.10 -19.57
N ILE A 32 13.75 5.37 -19.72
CA ILE A 32 14.57 4.87 -20.82
C ILE A 32 15.64 3.99 -20.17
N LYS A 33 15.62 2.70 -20.49
CA LYS A 33 16.59 1.74 -19.97
C LYS A 33 17.90 1.86 -20.72
N GLU A 34 18.98 1.42 -20.07
CA GLU A 34 20.33 1.41 -20.65
C GLU A 34 20.44 0.48 -21.87
N ASP A 35 19.55 -0.51 -21.99
CA ASP A 35 19.42 -1.39 -23.15
C ASP A 35 18.65 -0.75 -24.32
N GLY A 36 18.28 0.52 -24.21
CA GLY A 36 17.52 1.26 -25.21
C GLY A 36 16.01 1.00 -25.18
N LYS A 37 15.49 0.16 -24.26
CA LYS A 37 14.05 -0.05 -24.14
C LYS A 37 13.39 1.14 -23.45
N ILE A 38 12.32 1.63 -24.08
CA ILE A 38 11.51 2.74 -23.55
C ILE A 38 10.32 2.14 -22.82
N ASP A 39 10.15 2.47 -21.54
CA ASP A 39 8.95 2.17 -20.79
C ASP A 39 7.94 3.31 -20.97
N LEU A 40 6.68 2.94 -21.23
CA LEU A 40 5.59 3.86 -21.54
C LEU A 40 4.41 3.63 -20.58
N SER A 41 3.70 4.70 -20.23
CA SER A 41 2.53 4.66 -19.34
C SER A 41 1.35 5.44 -19.90
N ILE A 42 0.18 4.80 -19.93
CA ILE A 42 -1.08 5.40 -20.38
C ILE A 42 -1.80 6.03 -19.17
N LYS A 43 -1.78 5.36 -18.00
CA LYS A 43 -2.40 5.89 -16.76
C LYS A 43 -1.78 7.20 -16.25
N ALA A 44 -0.55 7.51 -16.67
CA ALA A 44 0.12 8.76 -16.32
C ALA A 44 -0.50 10.00 -16.98
N LEU A 45 -1.33 9.80 -18.02
CA LEU A 45 -2.13 10.85 -18.66
C LEU A 45 -3.51 11.05 -18.01
N GLN A 46 -3.98 10.08 -17.22
CA GLN A 46 -5.22 10.21 -16.47
C GLN A 46 -5.01 11.22 -15.32
N ASP A 47 -6.00 12.08 -15.05
CA ASP A 47 -5.91 13.11 -14.00
C ASP A 47 -5.52 12.51 -12.64
N PRO A 48 -4.65 13.17 -11.84
CA PRO A 48 -4.26 12.65 -10.53
C PRO A 48 -5.51 12.40 -9.69
N ALA A 49 -5.62 11.18 -9.16
CA ALA A 49 -6.73 10.80 -8.30
C ALA A 49 -6.70 11.76 -7.11
N PRO A 50 -7.86 12.20 -6.60
CA PRO A 50 -7.89 13.05 -5.43
C PRO A 50 -7.03 12.38 -4.34
N PRO A 51 -6.18 13.14 -3.63
CA PRO A 51 -5.28 12.59 -2.65
C PRO A 51 -6.11 11.74 -1.69
N ARG A 52 -5.88 10.42 -1.72
CA ARG A 52 -6.54 9.53 -0.76
C ARG A 52 -6.15 10.06 0.61
N PRO A 53 -7.12 10.32 1.52
CA PRO A 53 -6.77 10.71 2.86
C PRO A 53 -5.84 9.64 3.38
N ARG A 54 -4.59 10.01 3.68
CA ARG A 54 -3.69 9.14 4.43
C ARG A 54 -4.49 8.80 5.67
N ARG A 55 -4.82 7.51 5.83
CA ARG A 55 -5.57 7.02 6.99
C ARG A 55 -4.68 7.32 8.18
N GLY A 56 -4.87 8.51 8.76
CA GLY A 56 -4.17 8.93 9.96
C GLY A 56 -4.47 7.89 11.03
N VAL A 57 -3.47 7.57 11.83
CA VAL A 57 -3.69 6.78 13.03
C VAL A 57 -4.79 7.48 13.80
N ASP A 58 -5.92 6.77 13.96
CA ASP A 58 -7.08 7.32 14.63
C ASP A 58 -6.64 7.71 16.06
N PRO A 59 -6.77 8.98 16.49
CA PRO A 59 -6.30 9.41 17.81
C PRO A 59 -6.90 8.57 18.94
N ASP A 60 -8.13 8.07 18.72
CA ASP A 60 -8.85 7.21 19.64
C ASP A 60 -8.25 5.79 19.70
N PHE A 61 -7.65 5.31 18.61
CA PHE A 61 -6.93 4.05 18.56
C PHE A 61 -5.60 4.12 19.33
N GLU A 62 -4.85 5.21 19.19
CA GLU A 62 -3.59 5.40 19.92
C GLU A 62 -3.82 5.48 21.45
N ALA A 63 -4.87 6.17 21.88
CA ALA A 63 -5.25 6.22 23.30
C ALA A 63 -5.59 4.83 23.87
N ARG A 64 -6.34 4.02 23.12
CA ARG A 64 -6.67 2.63 23.50
C ARG A 64 -5.43 1.74 23.52
N LEU A 65 -4.53 1.89 22.56
CA LEU A 65 -3.28 1.13 22.49
C LEU A 65 -2.37 1.44 23.69
N LYS A 66 -2.23 2.73 24.05
CA LYS A 66 -1.44 3.15 25.21
C LYS A 66 -2.01 2.61 26.53
N LYS A 67 -3.34 2.61 26.68
CA LYS A 67 -4.03 2.00 27.83
C LYS A 67 -3.78 0.49 27.89
N PHE A 68 -3.83 -0.19 26.74
CA PHE A 68 -3.58 -1.63 26.64
C PHE A 68 -2.14 -2.00 27.01
N MET A 69 -1.14 -1.30 26.48
CA MET A 69 0.27 -1.55 26.78
C MET A 69 0.54 -1.50 28.28
N ARG A 70 0.06 -0.44 28.95
CA ARG A 70 0.20 -0.28 30.39
C ARG A 70 -0.45 -1.43 31.18
N GLN A 71 -1.66 -1.83 30.81
CA GLN A 71 -2.37 -2.92 31.50
C GLN A 71 -1.71 -4.30 31.26
N SER A 72 -1.11 -4.50 30.08
CA SER A 72 -0.40 -5.74 29.75
C SER A 72 0.88 -5.87 30.56
N GLU A 73 1.65 -4.79 30.72
CA GLU A 73 2.88 -4.79 31.52
C GLU A 73 2.59 -5.11 32.99
N GLU A 74 1.58 -4.49 33.60
CA GLU A 74 1.16 -4.78 34.98
C GLU A 74 0.80 -6.26 35.15
N ARG A 75 -0.02 -6.82 34.25
CA ARG A 75 -0.39 -8.24 34.28
C ARG A 75 0.80 -9.17 34.10
N GLN A 76 1.76 -8.84 33.25
CA GLN A 76 2.95 -9.66 33.04
C GLN A 76 3.87 -9.65 34.25
N VAL A 77 3.99 -8.52 34.95
CA VAL A 77 4.79 -8.42 36.18
C VAL A 77 4.16 -9.26 37.29
N ASP A 78 2.85 -9.18 37.48
CA ASP A 78 2.15 -10.00 38.48
C ASP A 78 2.26 -11.50 38.17
N LEU A 79 2.15 -11.87 36.89
CA LEU A 79 2.34 -13.26 36.45
C LEU A 79 3.77 -13.74 36.74
N ARG A 80 4.79 -12.93 36.44
CA ARG A 80 6.20 -13.26 36.72
C ARG A 80 6.44 -13.44 38.22
N ARG A 81 5.92 -12.53 39.05
CA ARG A 81 6.01 -12.63 40.52
C ARG A 81 5.32 -13.88 41.06
N ALA A 82 4.14 -14.22 40.55
CA ALA A 82 3.41 -15.43 40.95
C ALA A 82 4.15 -16.71 40.56
N VAL A 83 4.76 -16.75 39.37
CA VAL A 83 5.55 -17.89 38.89
C VAL A 83 6.85 -18.04 39.70
N GLU A 84 7.52 -16.95 40.04
CA GLU A 84 8.74 -16.95 40.87
C GLU A 84 8.45 -17.39 42.31
N HIS A 85 7.36 -16.92 42.90
CA HIS A 85 6.94 -17.33 44.25
C HIS A 85 6.59 -18.82 44.34
N LYS A 86 6.16 -19.45 43.24
CA LYS A 86 5.82 -20.88 43.19
C LYS A 86 7.04 -21.79 42.94
N ARG A 87 8.20 -21.19 42.62
CA ARG A 87 9.46 -21.90 42.34
C ARG A 87 10.43 -21.91 43.53
N LYS A 88 10.10 -21.22 44.63
CA LYS A 88 10.87 -21.16 45.88
C LYS A 88 10.17 -21.98 46.95
#